data_AF-A0A6G3WSS6-F1
#
_entry.id   AF-A0A6G3WSS6-F1
#
_cell.length_a   1.000
_cell.length_b   1.000
_cell.length_c   1.000
_cell.angle_alpha   90.00
_cell.angle_beta   90.00
_cell.angle_gamma   90.00
#
_symmetry.space_group_name_H-M   'P 1'
#
loop_
_entity.id
_entity.type
_entity.pdbx_description
1 polymer ?
#
loop_
_entity_poly.entity_id
_entity_poly.type
_entity_poly.pdbx_seq_one_letter_code
_entity_poly.pdbx_strand_id
1 'polypeptide(L)' 'GERTGNVDLVTLGMNLFSQGVDPQIDFSQIDEIRRTSEYCNQMEIHPRHPYAGDLVYTAFSGSHQDAI' A
#
# COMPACT_ATOMS: atom_id res chain seq x y z
N GLY A 1 14.03 -4.47 -6.06
CA GLY A 1 14.86 -5.65 -5.70
C GLY A 1 14.98 -6.56 -6.91
N GLU A 2 15.92 -7.51 -6.91
CA GLU A 2 16.11 -8.41 -8.06
C GLU A 2 14.99 -9.46 -8.17
N ARG A 3 14.71 -9.92 -9.41
CA ARG A 3 13.72 -10.97 -9.73
C ARG A 3 12.32 -10.62 -9.21
N THR A 4 11.88 -11.28 -8.14
CA THR A 4 10.57 -11.09 -7.51
C THR A 4 10.55 -9.92 -6.53
N GLY A 5 11.71 -9.30 -6.27
CA GLY A 5 11.83 -8.20 -5.32
C GLY A 5 12.20 -8.65 -3.90
N ASN A 6 12.35 -7.65 -3.04
CA ASN A 6 12.53 -7.85 -1.60
C ASN A 6 11.16 -7.85 -0.90
N VAL A 7 11.13 -8.15 0.40
CA VAL A 7 9.94 -7.90 1.21
C VAL A 7 9.58 -6.41 1.20
N ASP A 8 8.29 -6.12 1.09
CA ASP A 8 7.80 -4.74 1.09
C ASP A 8 7.62 -4.23 2.53
N LEU A 9 8.36 -3.17 2.86
CA LEU A 9 8.32 -2.54 4.18
C LEU A 9 7.01 -1.77 4.41
N VAL A 10 6.36 -1.27 3.36
CA VAL A 10 5.04 -0.63 3.49
C VAL A 10 4.03 -1.68 3.94
N THR A 11 3.98 -2.83 3.28
CA THR A 11 3.10 -3.94 3.67
C THR A 11 3.37 -4.42 5.10
N LEU A 12 4.64 -4.64 5.48
CA LEU A 12 4.98 -5.08 6.84
C LEU A 12 4.59 -4.04 7.90
N GLY A 13 4.92 -2.77 7.69
CA GLY A 13 4.63 -1.70 8.63
C GLY A 13 3.13 -1.46 8.80
N MET A 14 2.39 -1.42 7.68
CA MET A 14 0.94 -1.25 7.72
C MET A 14 0.21 -2.48 8.29
N ASN A 15 0.77 -3.68 8.13
CA ASN A 15 0.24 -4.87 8.82
C ASN A 15 0.34 -4.72 10.34
N LEU A 16 1.46 -4.25 10.88
CA LEU A 16 1.60 -3.97 12.31
C LEU A 16 0.57 -2.91 12.76
N PHE A 17 0.51 -1.80 12.03
CA PHE A 17 -0.41 -0.70 12.32
C PHE A 17 -1.87 -1.15 12.34
N SER A 18 -2.30 -1.95 11.36
CA SER A 18 -3.67 -2.48 11.26
C SER A 18 -4.07 -3.38 12.43
N GLN A 19 -3.09 -3.94 13.15
CA GLN A 19 -3.29 -4.80 14.32
C GLN A 19 -3.03 -4.06 15.65
N GLY A 20 -2.91 -2.72 15.60
CA GLY A 20 -2.72 -1.90 16.80
C GLY A 20 -1.29 -1.88 17.33
N VAL A 21 -0.31 -2.32 16.54
CA VAL A 21 1.12 -2.27 16.89
C VAL A 21 1.78 -1.12 16.14
N ASP A 22 2.45 -0.21 16.85
CA ASP A 22 3.19 0.90 16.24
C ASP A 22 4.38 0.38 15.39
N PRO A 23 4.40 0.64 14.06
CA PRO A 23 5.51 0.23 13.20
C PRO A 23 6.78 1.08 13.38
N GLN A 24 6.74 2.16 14.16
CA GLN A 24 7.84 3.10 14.38
C GLN A 24 8.34 3.82 13.10
N ILE A 25 7.51 3.79 12.06
CA ILE A 25 7.73 4.44 10.76
C ILE A 25 6.43 5.16 10.41
N ASP A 26 6.54 6.38 9.89
CA ASP A 26 5.39 7.15 9.45
C ASP A 26 4.95 6.74 8.04
N PHE A 27 3.72 6.23 7.93
CA PHE A 27 3.06 5.88 6.67
C PHE A 27 1.82 6.75 6.39
N SER A 28 1.65 7.86 7.10
CA SER A 28 0.45 8.72 7.00
C SER A 28 0.20 9.26 5.58
N GLN A 29 1.26 9.47 4.80
CA GLN A 29 1.21 10.00 3.44
C GLN A 29 1.60 8.93 2.39
N ILE A 30 0.83 7.83 2.34
CA ILE A 30 1.15 6.67 1.48
C ILE A 30 1.22 7.02 -0.02
N ASP A 31 0.42 7.99 -0.48
CA ASP A 31 0.47 8.47 -1.87
C ASP A 31 1.78 9.17 -2.21
N GLU A 32 2.36 9.92 -1.26
CA GLU A 32 3.66 10.58 -1.44
C GLU A 32 4.79 9.55 -1.48
N ILE A 33 4.73 8.55 -0.59
CA ILE A 33 5.66 7.41 -0.56
C ILE A 33 5.62 6.67 -1.88
N ARG A 34 4.41 6.37 -2.39
CA ARG A 34 4.22 5.73 -3.70
C ARG A 34 4.84 6.55 -4.82
N ARG A 35 4.47 7.82 -4.96
CA ARG A 35 4.96 8.69 -6.05
C ARG A 35 6.48 8.80 -6.03
N THR A 36 7.06 8.91 -4.83
CA THR A 36 8.51 8.99 -4.65
C THR A 36 9.18 7.66 -5.04
N SER A 37 8.61 6.52 -4.64
CA SER A 37 9.09 5.20 -5.01
C SER A 37 9.02 4.96 -6.53
N GLU A 38 7.91 5.31 -7.17
CA GLU A 38 7.74 5.19 -8.63
C GLU A 38 8.72 6.10 -9.37
N TYR A 39 8.92 7.34 -8.90
CA TYR A 39 9.92 8.25 -9.44
C TYR A 39 11.35 7.71 -9.30
N CYS A 40 11.74 7.21 -8.12
CA CYS A 40 13.10 6.72 -7.90
C CYS A 40 13.38 5.41 -8.67
N ASN A 41 12.40 4.52 -8.75
CA ASN A 41 12.56 3.20 -9.35
C ASN A 41 12.20 3.15 -10.84
N GLN A 42 11.55 4.19 -11.36
CA GLN A 42 11.02 4.23 -12.74
C GLN A 42 10.12 3.03 -13.05
N MET A 43 9.38 2.56 -12.05
CA MET A 43 8.48 1.41 -12.10
C MET A 43 7.21 1.73 -11.33
N GLU A 44 6.06 1.39 -11.90
CA GLU A 44 4.76 1.63 -11.28
C GLU A 44 4.47 0.64 -10.14
N ILE A 45 3.76 1.09 -9.11
CA ILE A 45 3.19 0.20 -8.09
C ILE A 45 1.97 -0.50 -8.68
N HIS A 46 1.90 -1.82 -8.51
CA HIS A 46 0.79 -2.61 -9.04
C HIS A 46 -0.56 -2.12 -8.45
N PRO A 47 -1.67 -2.06 -9.23
CA PRO A 47 -2.95 -1.52 -8.74
C PRO A 47 -3.55 -2.26 -7.54
N ARG A 48 -3.11 -3.50 -7.29
CA ARG A 48 -3.52 -4.33 -6.14
C ARG A 48 -2.42 -4.53 -5.09
N HIS A 49 -1.33 -3.76 -5.17
CA HIS A 49 -0.28 -3.81 -4.17
C HIS A 49 -0.87 -3.38 -2.81
N PRO A 50 -0.69 -4.16 -1.72
CA PRO A 50 -1.33 -3.86 -0.44
C PRO A 50 -1.08 -2.41 0.01
N TYR A 51 -2.14 -1.77 0.52
CA TYR A 51 -2.17 -0.39 1.05
C TYR A 51 -1.90 0.75 0.05
N ALA A 52 -1.02 0.57 -0.94
CA ALA A 52 -0.58 1.62 -1.86
C ALA A 52 -1.13 1.50 -3.29
N GLY A 53 -1.76 0.38 -3.64
CA GLY A 53 -2.33 0.16 -4.97
C GLY A 53 -3.64 0.93 -5.18
N ASP A 54 -3.87 1.43 -6.40
CA ASP A 54 -5.05 2.25 -6.75
C ASP A 54 -6.41 1.62 -6.40
N LEU A 55 -6.49 0.29 -6.35
CA LEU A 55 -7.76 -0.43 -6.18
C LEU A 55 -8.01 -0.92 -4.75
N VAL A 56 -7.08 -0.71 -3.80
CA VAL A 56 -7.18 -1.32 -2.47
C VAL A 56 -8.24 -0.69 -1.57
N TYR A 57 -8.64 0.54 -1.86
CA TYR A 57 -9.75 1.24 -1.18
C TYR A 57 -11.00 1.39 -2.08
N THR A 58 -11.08 0.61 -3.15
CA THR A 58 -12.19 0.69 -4.12
C THR A 58 -13.14 -0.50 -3.97
N ALA A 59 -14.42 -0.23 -3.73
CA ALA A 59 -15.49 -1.23 -3.79
C ALA A 59 -16.25 -1.12 -5.13
N PHE A 60 -16.25 -2.20 -5.93
CA PHE A 60 -16.99 -2.26 -7.19
C PHE A 60 -18.39 -2.89 -7.07
N SER A 61 -18.63 -3.66 -6.01
CA SER A 61 -19.94 -4.26 -5.75
C SER A 61 -20.84 -3.27 -5.03
N GLY A 62 -22.06 -3.07 -5.53
CA GLY A 62 -23.06 -2.21 -4.87
C GLY A 62 -23.40 -2.70 -3.46
N SER A 63 -23.42 -4.02 -3.22
CA SER A 63 -23.64 -4.57 -1.88
C SER A 63 -22.51 -4.27 -0.90
N HIS A 64 -21.27 -4.13 -1.37
CA HIS A 64 -20.15 -3.72 -0.52
C HIS A 64 -20.19 -2.21 -0.27
N GLN A 65 -20.58 -1.41 -1.26
CA GLN A 65 -20.75 0.03 -1.10
C GLN A 65 -21.88 0.37 -0.11
N ASP A 66 -22.97 -0.40 -0.12
CA ASP A 66 -24.08 -0.24 0.84
C ASP A 66 -23.69 -0.60 2.28
N ALA A 67 -22.73 -1.51 2.45
CA ALA A 67 -22.28 -1.97 3.76
C ALA A 67 -21.18 -1.10 4.40
N ILE A 68 -20.49 -0.26 3.61
CA ILE A 68 -19.43 0.66 4.05
C ILE A 68 -20.07 1.95 4.58
#